data_AF-A0A1Z3N3M6-F1
#
_entry.id   AF-A0A1Z3N3M6-F1
#
_cell.length_a   1.000
_cell.length_b   1.000
_cell.length_c   1.000
_cell.angle_alpha   90.00
_cell.angle_beta   90.00
_cell.angle_gamma   90.00
#
_symmetry.space_group_name_H-M   'P 1'
#
loop_
_entity.id
_entity.type
_entity.pdbx_description
1 polymer ?
#
loop_
_entity_poly.entity_id
_entity_poly.type
_entity_poly.pdbx_seq_one_letter_code
_entity_poly.pdbx_strand_id
1 'polypeptide(L)'
;MKYVLAIQALTTLLGGVLLGLFAAPQQSYSFISGALVILVSFFLMGWAWGLIFSKKLVALAIGIIVFKYAILGIIIFKLVDQIWFDTLWFALGVASFILSALGYAVKEALREGKEDVI
;
A
#
# COMPACT_ATOMS: atom_id res chain seq x y z
N MET A 1 15.65 -9.26 -1.76
CA MET A 1 16.13 -9.06 -3.15
C MET A 1 17.63 -9.21 -3.32
N LYS A 2 18.48 -8.68 -2.42
CA LYS A 2 19.95 -8.81 -2.52
C LYS A 2 20.45 -10.26 -2.68
N TYR A 3 19.87 -11.20 -1.94
CA TYR A 3 20.20 -12.63 -2.04
C TYR A 3 19.83 -13.27 -3.39
N VAL A 4 18.65 -12.92 -3.93
CA VAL A 4 18.17 -13.41 -5.25
C VAL A 4 19.06 -12.89 -6.38
N LEU A 5 19.47 -11.61 -6.32
CA LEU A 5 20.41 -11.02 -7.26
C LEU A 5 21.80 -11.68 -7.18
N ALA A 6 22.27 -11.98 -5.97
CA ALA A 6 23.55 -12.65 -5.77
C ALA A 6 23.56 -14.07 -6.35
N ILE A 7 22.48 -14.85 -6.13
CA ILE A 7 22.32 -16.17 -6.73
C ILE A 7 22.24 -16.06 -8.26
N GLN A 8 21.46 -15.12 -8.80
CA GLN A 8 21.33 -14.95 -10.24
C GLN A 8 22.65 -14.52 -10.89
N ALA A 9 23.43 -13.67 -10.24
CA ALA A 9 24.77 -13.31 -10.70
C ALA A 9 25.71 -14.52 -10.67
N LEU A 10 25.66 -15.32 -9.60
CA LEU A 10 26.45 -16.55 -9.48
C LEU A 10 26.08 -17.58 -10.57
N THR A 11 24.78 -17.80 -10.82
CA THR A 11 24.31 -18.72 -11.87
C THR A 11 24.68 -18.23 -13.27
N THR A 12 24.65 -16.91 -13.49
CA THR A 12 25.10 -16.31 -14.75
C THR A 12 26.60 -16.55 -14.98
N LEU A 13 27.42 -16.34 -13.94
CA LEU A 13 28.88 -16.55 -14.00
C LEU A 13 29.23 -18.02 -14.18
N LEU A 14 28.67 -18.90 -13.34
CA LEU A 14 28.96 -20.34 -13.40
C LEU A 14 28.43 -20.97 -14.70
N GLY A 15 27.20 -20.64 -15.10
CA GLY A 15 26.63 -21.17 -16.34
C GLY A 15 27.36 -20.66 -17.58
N GLY A 16 27.79 -19.39 -17.60
CA GLY A 16 28.58 -18.82 -18.69
C GLY A 16 29.96 -19.47 -18.84
N VAL A 17 30.67 -19.68 -17.72
CA VAL A 17 32.00 -20.32 -17.70
C VAL A 17 31.90 -21.80 -18.10
N LEU A 18 30.95 -22.55 -17.53
CA LEU A 18 30.77 -23.96 -17.86
C LEU A 18 30.40 -24.16 -19.35
N LEU A 19 29.48 -23.36 -19.88
CA LEU A 19 29.12 -23.43 -21.31
C LEU A 19 30.25 -22.93 -22.22
N GLY A 20 31.11 -22.02 -21.76
CA GLY A 20 32.27 -21.56 -22.51
C GLY A 20 33.40 -22.60 -22.59
N LEU A 21 33.53 -23.47 -21.58
CA LEU A 21 34.56 -24.51 -21.54
C LEU A 21 34.11 -25.83 -22.18
N PHE A 22 32.83 -26.19 -22.06
CA PHE A 22 32.31 -27.50 -22.49
C PHE A 22 31.44 -27.46 -23.75
N ALA A 23 31.07 -26.27 -24.25
CA ALA A 23 30.19 -26.12 -25.40
C ALA A 23 30.68 -25.06 -26.39
N ALA A 24 29.94 -24.86 -27.49
CA ALA A 24 30.30 -23.88 -28.51
C ALA A 24 30.17 -22.44 -27.97
N PRO A 25 31.08 -21.51 -28.33
CA PRO A 25 31.08 -20.13 -27.82
C PRO A 25 29.73 -19.40 -27.98
N GLN A 26 29.01 -19.69 -29.08
CA GLN A 26 27.69 -19.14 -29.35
C GLN A 26 26.67 -19.44 -28.24
N GLN A 27 26.70 -20.64 -27.66
CA GLN A 27 25.75 -21.06 -26.63
C GLN A 27 26.02 -20.32 -25.30
N SER A 28 27.29 -20.05 -24.98
CA SER A 28 27.68 -19.26 -23.82
C SER A 28 27.22 -17.81 -23.95
N TYR A 29 27.41 -17.16 -25.12
CA TYR A 29 26.95 -15.79 -25.35
C TYR A 29 25.42 -15.66 -25.30
N SER A 30 24.68 -16.61 -25.88
CA SER A 30 23.22 -16.65 -25.78
C SER A 30 22.74 -16.85 -24.34
N PHE A 31 23.42 -17.70 -23.57
CA PHE A 31 23.09 -17.91 -22.16
C PHE A 31 23.35 -16.66 -21.31
N ILE A 32 24.51 -16.03 -21.45
CA ILE A 32 24.88 -14.82 -20.70
C ILE A 32 23.91 -13.67 -21.00
N SER A 33 23.56 -13.46 -22.28
CA SER A 33 22.63 -12.40 -22.65
C SER A 33 21.22 -12.63 -22.06
N GLY A 34 20.70 -13.85 -22.11
CA GLY A 34 19.43 -14.19 -21.45
C GLY A 34 19.48 -14.04 -19.92
N ALA A 35 20.57 -14.50 -19.30
CA ALA A 35 20.74 -14.42 -17.85
C ALA A 35 20.90 -12.98 -17.34
N LEU A 36 21.52 -12.10 -18.14
CA LEU A 36 21.60 -10.66 -17.87
C LEU A 36 20.23 -9.98 -17.93
N VAL A 37 19.39 -10.31 -18.91
CA VAL A 37 18.02 -9.79 -19.00
C VAL A 37 17.22 -10.14 -17.74
N ILE A 38 17.33 -11.37 -17.26
CA ILE A 38 16.67 -11.82 -16.04
C ILE A 38 17.23 -11.11 -14.80
N LEU A 39 18.55 -10.92 -14.73
CA LEU A 39 19.20 -10.19 -13.64
C LEU A 39 18.70 -8.75 -13.56
N VAL A 40 18.65 -8.05 -14.70
CA VAL A 40 18.10 -6.69 -14.79
C VAL A 40 16.62 -6.66 -14.38
N SER A 41 15.84 -7.65 -14.83
CA SER A 41 14.41 -7.74 -14.48
C SER A 41 14.19 -7.87 -12.97
N PHE A 42 14.95 -8.74 -12.29
CA PHE A 42 14.87 -8.87 -10.84
C PHE A 42 15.37 -7.63 -10.10
N PHE A 43 16.38 -6.94 -10.64
CA PHE A 43 16.87 -5.69 -10.07
C PHE A 43 15.81 -4.61 -10.10
N LEU A 44 15.18 -4.39 -11.27
CA LEU A 44 14.08 -3.44 -11.44
C LEU A 44 12.89 -3.77 -10.56
N MET A 45 12.51 -5.05 -10.47
CA MET A 45 11.44 -5.50 -9.58
C MET A 45 11.76 -5.17 -8.12
N GLY A 46 12.98 -5.46 -7.66
CA GLY A 46 13.38 -5.16 -6.28
C GLY A 46 13.38 -3.67 -5.95
N TRP A 47 13.77 -2.84 -6.91
CA TRP A 47 13.73 -1.38 -6.78
C TRP A 47 12.29 -0.85 -6.75
N ALA A 48 11.45 -1.26 -7.69
CA ALA A 48 10.04 -0.87 -7.76
C ALA A 48 9.26 -1.32 -6.51
N TRP A 49 9.57 -2.50 -5.98
CA TRP A 49 8.89 -3.05 -4.80
C TRP A 49 9.10 -2.19 -3.54
N GLY A 50 10.30 -1.61 -3.36
CA GLY A 50 10.56 -0.67 -2.25
C GLY A 50 9.65 0.57 -2.32
N LEU A 51 9.43 1.08 -3.53
CA LEU A 51 8.57 2.23 -3.78
C LEU A 51 7.07 1.90 -3.56
N ILE A 52 6.66 0.70 -3.97
CA ILE A 52 5.29 0.19 -3.80
C ILE A 52 4.96 0.02 -2.31
N PHE A 53 5.86 -0.55 -1.51
CA PHE A 53 5.60 -0.81 -0.09
C PHE A 53 5.55 0.47 0.75
N SER A 54 6.34 1.49 0.39
CA SER A 54 6.26 2.80 1.04
C SER A 54 4.89 3.48 0.81
N LYS A 55 4.34 3.38 -0.40
CA LYS A 55 3.04 3.98 -0.74
C LYS A 55 1.82 3.10 -0.37
N LYS A 56 2.04 1.85 0.03
CA LYS A 56 0.98 0.88 0.34
C LYS A 56 0.14 1.29 1.55
N LEU A 57 0.73 1.89 2.59
CA LEU A 57 -0.02 2.35 3.78
C LEU A 57 -0.94 3.52 3.46
N VAL A 58 -0.48 4.47 2.64
CA VAL A 58 -1.29 5.62 2.20
C VAL A 58 -2.42 5.15 1.29
N ALA A 59 -2.13 4.31 0.30
CA ALA A 59 -3.15 3.76 -0.59
C ALA A 59 -4.18 2.90 0.17
N LEU A 60 -3.75 2.11 1.15
CA LEU A 60 -4.63 1.34 2.02
C LEU A 60 -5.50 2.23 2.91
N ALA A 61 -4.91 3.27 3.54
CA ALA A 61 -5.66 4.21 4.36
C ALA A 61 -6.70 4.98 3.53
N ILE A 62 -6.33 5.48 2.35
CA ILE A 62 -7.27 6.13 1.42
C ILE A 62 -8.36 5.15 1.00
N GLY A 63 -8.01 3.92 0.64
CA GLY A 63 -8.96 2.88 0.30
C GLY A 63 -9.98 2.65 1.41
N ILE A 64 -9.52 2.43 2.65
CA ILE A 64 -10.39 2.25 3.83
C ILE A 64 -11.31 3.47 4.01
N ILE A 65 -10.80 4.70 3.84
CA ILE A 65 -11.58 5.92 3.97
C ILE A 65 -12.66 6.02 2.88
N VAL A 66 -12.36 5.69 1.63
CA VAL A 66 -13.35 5.74 0.54
C VAL A 66 -14.41 4.65 0.73
N PHE A 67 -13.99 3.41 1.03
CA PHE A 67 -14.92 2.29 1.23
C PHE A 67 -15.86 2.50 2.42
N LYS A 68 -15.37 3.00 3.57
CA LYS A 68 -16.24 3.23 4.74
C LYS A 68 -17.37 4.21 4.44
N TYR A 69 -17.10 5.27 3.68
CA TYR A 69 -18.10 6.28 3.36
C TYR A 69 -19.07 5.79 2.27
N ALA A 70 -18.59 4.98 1.31
CA ALA A 70 -19.46 4.34 0.33
C ALA A 70 -20.45 3.38 1.00
N ILE A 71 -19.96 2.52 1.90
CA ILE A 71 -20.82 1.59 2.67
C ILE A 71 -21.82 2.37 3.52
N LEU A 72 -21.37 3.40 4.24
CA LEU A 72 -22.25 4.25 5.04
C LEU A 72 -23.34 4.91 4.18
N GLY A 73 -22.99 5.42 2.99
CA GLY A 73 -23.94 6.01 2.05
C GLY A 73 -25.01 5.01 1.59
N ILE A 74 -24.62 3.77 1.27
CA ILE A 74 -25.57 2.71 0.88
C ILE A 74 -26.51 2.38 2.05
N ILE A 75 -25.99 2.29 3.28
CA ILE A 75 -26.79 2.03 4.47
C ILE A 75 -27.82 3.15 4.68
N ILE A 76 -27.39 4.40 4.62
CA ILE A 76 -28.28 5.57 4.78
C ILE A 76 -29.35 5.56 3.68
N PHE A 77 -28.97 5.32 2.42
CA PHE A 77 -29.91 5.25 1.30
C PHE A 77 -31.00 4.20 1.54
N LYS A 78 -30.60 2.98 1.96
CA LYS A 78 -31.54 1.90 2.26
C LYS A 78 -32.41 2.16 3.49
N LEU A 79 -31.90 2.89 4.47
CA LEU A 79 -32.65 3.28 5.66
C LEU A 79 -33.73 4.31 5.34
N VAL A 80 -33.40 5.31 4.52
CA VAL A 80 -34.35 6.38 4.14
C VAL A 80 -35.55 5.83 3.34
N ASP A 81 -35.38 4.73 2.61
CA ASP A 81 -36.46 4.06 1.89
C ASP A 81 -37.46 3.31 2.81
N GLN A 82 -37.20 3.20 4.11
CA GLN A 82 -38.08 2.49 5.04
C GLN A 82 -39.24 3.38 5.52
N ILE A 83 -40.46 2.82 5.51
CA ILE A 83 -41.70 3.55 5.86
C ILE A 83 -41.69 4.10 7.29
N TRP A 84 -41.00 3.42 8.21
CA TRP A 84 -40.90 3.81 9.62
C TRP A 84 -39.79 4.85 9.89
N PHE A 85 -38.99 5.20 8.88
CA PHE A 85 -37.79 6.00 9.05
C PHE A 85 -38.05 7.48 8.79
N ASP A 86 -37.90 8.31 9.82
CA ASP A 86 -38.02 9.77 9.71
C ASP A 86 -36.64 10.41 9.47
N THR A 87 -36.46 10.93 8.25
CA THR A 87 -35.22 11.56 7.79
C THR A 87 -34.83 12.81 8.60
N LEU A 88 -35.79 13.58 9.11
CA LEU A 88 -35.49 14.81 9.87
C LEU A 88 -34.88 14.47 11.23
N TRP A 89 -35.50 13.55 11.96
CA TRP A 89 -34.98 13.09 13.26
C TRP A 89 -33.64 12.37 13.10
N PHE A 90 -33.47 11.58 12.04
CA PHE A 90 -32.19 10.96 11.71
C PHE A 90 -31.10 12.01 11.46
N ALA A 91 -31.36 13.03 10.65
CA ALA A 91 -30.41 14.09 10.36
C ALA A 91 -30.00 14.88 11.62
N LEU A 92 -30.95 15.15 12.52
CA LEU A 92 -30.66 15.76 13.83
C LEU A 92 -29.78 14.87 14.71
N GLY A 93 -30.05 13.55 14.72
CA GLY A 93 -29.20 12.57 15.39
C GLY A 93 -27.77 12.57 14.85
N VAL A 94 -27.59 12.59 13.52
CA VAL A 94 -26.27 12.69 12.88
C VAL A 94 -25.60 14.03 13.21
N ALA A 95 -26.32 15.15 13.17
CA ALA A 95 -25.79 16.48 13.48
C ALA A 95 -25.29 16.61 14.93
N SER A 96 -25.84 15.84 15.87
CA SER A 96 -25.37 15.81 17.27
C SER A 96 -23.91 15.36 17.41
N PHE A 97 -23.37 14.63 16.43
CA PHE A 97 -21.96 14.28 16.37
C PHE A 97 -21.05 15.52 16.36
N ILE A 98 -21.48 16.61 15.71
CA ILE A 98 -20.71 17.85 15.63
C ILE A 98 -20.46 18.42 17.02
N LEU A 99 -21.49 18.45 17.88
CA LEU A 99 -21.36 18.94 19.25
C LEU A 99 -20.42 18.06 20.07
N SER A 100 -20.51 16.73 19.91
CA SER A 100 -19.63 15.79 20.59
C SER A 100 -18.16 15.93 20.14
N ALA A 101 -17.94 16.12 18.84
CA ALA A 101 -16.62 16.32 18.27
C ALA A 101 -15.98 17.64 18.75
N LEU A 102 -16.76 18.72 18.81
CA LEU A 102 -16.31 19.99 19.36
C LEU A 102 -15.96 19.88 20.85
N GLY A 103 -16.82 19.21 21.65
CA GLY A 103 -16.53 18.97 23.07
C GLY A 103 -15.23 18.19 23.29
N TYR A 104 -15.00 17.15 22.48
CA TYR A 104 -13.74 16.40 22.51
C TYR A 104 -12.54 17.26 22.11
N ALA A 105 -12.63 18.01 21.02
CA ALA A 105 -11.55 18.87 20.53
C ALA A 105 -11.16 19.95 21.57
N VAL A 106 -12.14 20.57 22.22
CA VAL A 106 -11.90 21.55 23.28
C VAL A 106 -11.24 20.90 24.49
N LYS A 107 -11.71 19.72 24.92
CA LYS A 107 -11.10 18.98 26.03
C LYS A 107 -9.64 18.66 25.75
N GLU A 108 -9.32 18.25 24.51
CA GLU A 108 -7.97 17.90 24.11
C GLU A 108 -7.05 19.13 24.05
N ALA A 109 -7.52 20.23 23.44
CA ALA A 109 -6.77 21.49 23.38
C ALA A 109 -6.44 22.04 24.78
N LEU A 110 -7.35 21.89 25.75
CA LEU A 110 -7.10 22.28 27.15
C LEU A 110 -6.14 21.34 27.88
N ARG A 111 -6.01 20.08 27.44
CA ARG A 111 -5.04 19.12 27.99
C ARG A 111 -3.63 19.47 27.53
N GLU A 112 -3.42 19.66 26.23
CA GLU A 112 -2.12 20.04 25.66
C GLU A 112 -1.64 21.37 26.26
N GLY A 113 -2.50 22.39 26.34
CA GLY A 113 -2.15 23.69 26.94
C GLY A 113 -1.86 23.66 28.44
N LYS A 114 -2.15 22.57 29.16
CA LYS A 114 -1.74 22.39 30.57
C LYS A 114 -0.37 21.73 30.71
N GLU A 115 0.03 20.90 29.76
CA GLU A 115 1.35 20.26 29.76
C GLU A 115 2.47 21.25 29.41
N ASP A 116 2.18 22.28 28.60
CA ASP A 116 3.17 23.31 28.20
C ASP A 116 3.44 24.41 29.26
N VAL A 117 2.73 24.40 30.40
CA VAL A 117 2.80 25.45 31.44
C VAL A 117 3.52 24.99 32.72
N ILE A 118 3.90 23.70 32.80
CA ILE A 118 4.65 23.11 33.94
C ILE A 118 6.11 22.90 33.57
#